data_AF-A0A0Q4FDI9-F1
#
_entry.id   AF-A0A0Q4FDI9-F1
#
_cell.length_a   1.000
_cell.length_b   1.000
_cell.length_c   1.000
_cell.angle_alpha   90.00
_cell.angle_beta   90.00
_cell.angle_gamma   90.00
#
_symmetry.space_group_name_H-M   'P 1'
#
loop_
_entity.id
_entity.type
_entity.pdbx_description
1 polymer ?
#
loop_
_entity_poly.entity_id
_entity_poly.type
_entity_poly.pdbx_seq_one_letter_code
_entity_poly.pdbx_strand_id
1 'polypeptide(L)'
;MVYLNATSGSLPDALDLYNWNAEVAASCLRDLGHFEVLIRNRYSDVLNAHFPDWASPGSALWGRQAGIPLTREKQRKLNAGSSSSVRAARAKTTPPTAGHTIANLTFGFWMMLTASVRVDTIWTPMLSGIFPGRSRGYVHDRMQKLNDFRNRLAHWEPVFSTTTGLAFRLQEFDQFFSEVDPDVAAWVGTQSTVVDAVKRCPVSSLNIVAPTYLGTNP
;
A
#
# COMPACT_ATOMS: atom_id res chain seq x y z
N MET A 1 8.45 23.92 12.31
CA MET A 1 9.93 23.91 12.33
C MET A 1 10.55 23.24 11.11
N VAL A 2 10.14 22.04 10.67
CA VAL A 2 10.82 21.34 9.55
C VAL A 2 10.87 22.15 8.25
N TYR A 3 9.74 22.70 7.80
CA TYR A 3 9.69 23.53 6.58
C TYR A 3 10.48 24.83 6.72
N LEU A 4 10.29 25.58 7.81
CA LEU A 4 11.07 26.79 8.11
C LEU A 4 12.59 26.50 8.17
N ASN A 5 13.00 25.37 8.74
CA ASN A 5 14.41 25.00 8.80
C ASN A 5 14.96 24.68 7.40
N ALA A 6 14.17 23.99 6.56
CA ALA A 6 14.53 23.70 5.18
C ALA A 6 14.63 24.95 4.30
N THR A 7 14.00 26.06 4.70
CA THR A 7 13.98 27.34 3.98
C THR A 7 14.73 28.45 4.72
N SER A 8 15.67 28.10 5.61
CA SER A 8 16.51 29.05 6.34
C SER A 8 15.73 30.14 7.10
N GLY A 9 14.52 29.80 7.58
CA GLY A 9 13.63 30.69 8.33
C GLY A 9 12.66 31.50 7.49
N SER A 10 12.70 31.41 6.16
CA SER A 10 11.78 32.12 5.27
C SER A 10 10.37 31.52 5.34
N LEU A 11 9.41 32.30 5.84
CA LEU A 11 8.01 31.88 5.95
C LEU A 11 7.32 31.70 4.59
N PRO A 12 7.44 32.63 3.61
CA PRO A 12 6.86 32.43 2.28
C PRO A 12 7.35 31.14 1.62
N ASP A 13 8.67 30.92 1.58
CA ASP A 13 9.25 29.71 0.98
C ASP A 13 8.82 28.44 1.72
N ALA A 14 8.66 28.51 3.05
CA ALA A 14 8.20 27.37 3.84
C ALA A 14 6.76 26.97 3.49
N LEU A 15 5.90 27.95 3.20
CA LEU A 15 4.52 27.71 2.76
C LEU A 15 4.50 27.14 1.34
N ASP A 16 5.32 27.66 0.43
CA ASP A 16 5.45 27.14 -0.93
C ASP A 16 5.97 25.69 -0.93
N LEU A 17 6.98 25.39 -0.10
CA LEU A 17 7.50 24.05 0.08
C LEU A 17 6.45 23.10 0.68
N TYR A 18 5.61 23.58 1.61
CA TYR A 18 4.51 22.80 2.17
C TYR A 18 3.44 22.48 1.11
N ASN A 19 3.06 23.46 0.30
CA ASN A 19 2.09 23.23 -0.79
C ASN A 19 2.64 22.23 -1.81
N TRP A 20 3.90 22.40 -2.24
CA TRP A 20 4.58 21.44 -3.10
C TRP A 20 4.61 20.02 -2.50
N ASN A 21 4.90 19.90 -1.19
CA ASN A 21 4.88 18.61 -0.49
C ASN A 21 3.50 17.94 -0.57
N ALA A 22 2.43 18.72 -0.38
CA ALA A 22 1.06 18.22 -0.47
C ALA A 22 0.71 17.75 -1.89
N GLU A 23 1.15 18.47 -2.93
CA GLU A 23 0.97 18.07 -4.33
C GLU A 23 1.69 16.75 -4.67
N VAL A 24 2.94 16.60 -4.23
CA VAL A 24 3.70 15.35 -4.39
C VAL A 24 3.04 14.21 -3.62
N ALA A 25 2.60 14.46 -2.38
CA ALA A 25 1.94 13.44 -1.58
C ALA A 25 0.62 12.98 -2.20
N ALA A 26 -0.19 13.92 -2.70
CA ALA A 26 -1.47 13.62 -3.35
C ALA A 26 -1.29 12.81 -4.64
N SER A 27 -0.32 13.18 -5.49
CA SER A 27 -0.01 12.43 -6.72
C SER A 27 0.49 11.02 -6.41
N CYS A 28 1.37 10.86 -5.43
CA CYS A 28 1.82 9.52 -4.99
C CYS A 28 0.67 8.67 -4.43
N LEU A 29 -0.21 9.26 -3.60
CA LEU A 29 -1.36 8.56 -3.03
C LEU A 29 -2.35 8.09 -4.09
N ARG A 30 -2.51 8.85 -5.18
CA ARG A 30 -3.32 8.45 -6.32
C ARG A 30 -2.77 7.18 -6.98
N ASP A 31 -1.48 7.16 -7.30
CA ASP A 31 -0.86 6.01 -7.97
C ASP A 31 -0.84 4.76 -7.07
N LEU A 32 -0.56 4.94 -5.78
CA LEU A 32 -0.70 3.88 -4.76
C LEU A 32 -2.15 3.38 -4.65
N GLY A 33 -3.13 4.26 -4.83
CA GLY A 33 -4.55 3.90 -4.84
C GLY A 33 -4.89 2.93 -5.98
N HIS A 34 -4.31 3.13 -7.17
CA HIS A 34 -4.47 2.19 -8.29
C HIS A 34 -3.89 0.81 -7.94
N PHE A 35 -2.71 0.77 -7.32
CA PHE A 35 -2.11 -0.47 -6.86
C PHE A 35 -2.93 -1.16 -5.75
N GLU A 36 -3.50 -0.39 -4.80
CA GLU A 36 -4.37 -0.92 -3.75
C GLU A 36 -5.62 -1.60 -4.36
N VAL A 37 -6.25 -0.98 -5.36
CA VAL A 37 -7.39 -1.57 -6.08
C VAL A 37 -6.99 -2.85 -6.80
N LEU A 38 -5.83 -2.87 -7.47
CA LEU A 38 -5.30 -4.05 -8.16
C LEU A 38 -5.10 -5.22 -7.18
N ILE A 39 -4.34 -5.02 -6.10
CA ILE A 39 -4.05 -6.06 -5.12
C ILE A 39 -5.31 -6.54 -4.43
N ARG A 40 -6.19 -5.62 -4.03
CA ARG A 40 -7.48 -5.95 -3.42
C ARG A 40 -8.30 -6.87 -4.31
N ASN A 41 -8.43 -6.54 -5.60
CA ASN A 41 -9.25 -7.32 -6.52
C ASN A 41 -8.64 -8.71 -6.72
N ARG A 42 -7.33 -8.79 -7.01
CA ARG A 42 -6.63 -10.07 -7.17
C ARG A 42 -6.73 -10.96 -5.92
N TYR A 43 -6.54 -10.37 -4.73
CA TYR A 43 -6.66 -11.11 -3.48
C TYR A 43 -8.10 -11.55 -3.25
N SER A 44 -9.07 -10.67 -3.49
CA SER A 44 -10.48 -10.99 -3.36
C SER A 44 -10.91 -12.12 -4.29
N ASP A 45 -10.47 -12.12 -5.55
CA ASP A 45 -10.84 -13.15 -6.53
C ASP A 45 -10.34 -14.53 -6.09
N VAL A 46 -9.08 -14.61 -5.66
CA VAL A 46 -8.51 -15.84 -5.11
C VAL A 46 -9.23 -16.25 -3.82
N LEU A 47 -9.47 -15.33 -2.89
CA LEU A 47 -10.18 -15.66 -1.66
C LEU A 47 -11.62 -16.11 -1.93
N ASN A 48 -12.32 -15.50 -2.89
CA ASN A 48 -13.69 -15.88 -3.31
C ASN A 48 -13.73 -17.30 -3.87
N ALA A 49 -12.70 -17.73 -4.61
CA ALA A 49 -12.62 -19.09 -5.14
C ALA A 49 -12.51 -20.18 -4.06
N HIS A 50 -11.89 -19.86 -2.91
CA HIS A 50 -11.72 -20.80 -1.80
C HIS A 50 -12.76 -20.64 -0.69
N PHE A 51 -13.21 -19.41 -0.45
CA PHE A 51 -14.14 -19.01 0.61
C PHE A 51 -15.08 -17.92 0.05
N PRO A 52 -16.17 -18.29 -0.64
CA PRO A 52 -17.09 -17.32 -1.24
C PRO A 52 -17.71 -16.32 -0.24
N ASP A 53 -17.71 -16.68 1.05
CA ASP A 53 -18.21 -15.88 2.15
C ASP A 53 -17.12 -15.11 2.91
N TRP A 54 -15.86 -15.09 2.45
CA TRP A 54 -14.71 -14.56 3.22
C TRP A 54 -14.89 -13.11 3.72
N ALA A 55 -15.61 -12.30 2.95
CA ALA A 55 -16.00 -10.93 3.28
C ALA A 55 -17.12 -10.85 4.34
N SER A 56 -17.47 -11.97 4.98
CA SER A 56 -18.32 -12.04 6.16
C SER A 56 -17.49 -12.31 7.42
N PRO A 57 -17.78 -11.68 8.56
CA PRO A 57 -16.99 -11.86 9.79
C PRO A 57 -16.93 -13.31 10.29
N GLY A 58 -17.96 -14.10 9.98
CA GLY A 58 -18.09 -15.51 10.38
C GLY A 58 -17.51 -16.53 9.40
N SER A 59 -16.84 -16.10 8.33
CA SER A 59 -16.26 -17.02 7.36
C SER A 59 -15.24 -17.96 7.99
N ALA A 60 -15.25 -19.22 7.53
CA ALA A 60 -14.30 -20.24 7.95
C ALA A 60 -12.83 -19.86 7.67
N LEU A 61 -12.57 -18.95 6.72
CA LEU A 61 -11.24 -18.40 6.46
C LEU A 61 -10.58 -17.89 7.75
N TRP A 62 -11.34 -17.15 8.56
CA TRP A 62 -10.85 -16.54 9.80
C TRP A 62 -10.75 -17.56 10.96
N GLY A 63 -11.19 -18.80 10.76
CA GLY A 63 -10.95 -19.91 11.69
C GLY A 63 -9.67 -20.70 11.41
N ARG A 64 -9.05 -20.53 10.23
CA ARG A 64 -7.94 -21.39 9.78
C ARG A 64 -6.70 -21.24 10.67
N GLN A 65 -6.18 -22.38 11.07
CA GLN A 65 -4.97 -22.51 11.90
C GLN A 65 -4.10 -23.67 11.39
N ALA A 66 -2.78 -23.55 11.55
CA ALA A 66 -1.82 -24.57 11.16
C ALA A 66 -0.53 -24.46 12.00
N GLY A 67 0.24 -25.55 12.07
CA GLY A 67 1.51 -25.60 12.80
C GLY A 67 1.38 -25.81 14.30
N ILE A 68 2.42 -25.44 15.06
CA ILE A 68 2.53 -25.62 16.51
C ILE A 68 1.63 -24.67 17.32
N PRO A 69 1.33 -24.95 18.60
CA PRO A 69 0.42 -24.12 19.41
C PRO A 69 0.76 -22.62 19.45
N LEU A 70 2.05 -22.27 19.54
CA LEU A 70 2.49 -20.87 19.54
C LEU A 70 2.15 -20.15 18.23
N THR A 71 2.28 -20.82 17.09
CA THR A 71 1.89 -20.27 15.77
C THR A 71 0.38 -20.10 15.68
N ARG A 72 -0.39 -21.07 16.18
CA ARG A 72 -1.87 -21.01 16.20
C ARG A 72 -2.39 -19.88 17.08
N GLU A 73 -1.75 -19.59 18.20
CA GLU A 73 -2.07 -18.42 19.05
C GLU A 73 -1.92 -17.11 18.26
N LYS A 74 -0.79 -16.92 17.58
CA LYS A 74 -0.55 -15.73 16.73
C LYS A 74 -1.56 -15.65 15.59
N GLN A 75 -1.89 -16.78 14.96
CA GLN A 75 -2.92 -16.84 13.92
C GLN A 75 -4.30 -16.44 14.45
N ARG A 76 -4.71 -16.95 15.62
CA ARG A 76 -5.99 -16.57 16.27
C ARG A 76 -6.09 -15.06 16.49
N LYS A 77 -5.02 -14.44 17.01
CA LYS A 77 -4.98 -12.97 17.20
C LYS A 77 -5.13 -12.21 15.88
N LEU A 78 -4.38 -12.60 14.84
CA LEU A 78 -4.48 -11.93 13.53
C LEU A 78 -5.83 -12.17 12.86
N ASN A 79 -6.40 -13.37 12.97
CA ASN A 79 -7.68 -13.68 12.38
C ASN A 79 -8.82 -12.95 13.07
N ALA A 80 -8.80 -12.82 14.40
CA ALA A 80 -9.75 -11.99 15.13
C ALA A 80 -9.68 -10.52 14.68
N GLY A 81 -8.46 -10.00 14.43
CA GLY A 81 -8.25 -8.69 13.82
C GLY A 81 -8.89 -8.59 12.43
N SER A 82 -8.63 -9.55 11.54
CA SER A 82 -9.23 -9.59 10.19
C SER A 82 -10.75 -9.66 10.22
N SER A 83 -11.35 -10.54 11.04
CA SER A 83 -12.81 -10.60 11.24
C SER A 83 -13.38 -9.27 11.75
N SER A 84 -12.66 -8.58 12.63
CA SER A 84 -13.07 -7.28 13.16
C SER A 84 -13.02 -6.19 12.08
N SER A 85 -11.97 -6.17 11.25
CA SER A 85 -11.88 -5.27 10.09
C SER A 85 -13.01 -5.52 9.09
N VAL A 86 -13.30 -6.79 8.77
CA VAL A 86 -14.41 -7.18 7.90
C VAL A 86 -15.75 -6.73 8.50
N ARG A 87 -15.97 -6.91 9.80
CA ARG A 87 -17.19 -6.44 10.50
C ARG A 87 -17.34 -4.93 10.40
N ALA A 88 -16.26 -4.18 10.69
CA ALA A 88 -16.27 -2.73 10.63
C ALA A 88 -16.52 -2.20 9.21
N ALA A 89 -15.88 -2.80 8.21
CA ALA A 89 -16.10 -2.45 6.80
C ALA A 89 -17.54 -2.75 6.35
N ARG A 90 -18.10 -3.89 6.78
CA ARG A 90 -19.48 -4.29 6.48
C ARG A 90 -20.52 -3.36 7.10
N ALA A 91 -20.23 -2.81 8.28
CA ALA A 91 -21.15 -1.91 9.00
C ALA A 91 -21.28 -0.50 8.37
N LYS A 92 -20.47 -0.16 7.36
CA LYS A 92 -20.49 1.16 6.70
C LYS A 92 -21.61 1.35 5.67
N THR A 93 -22.36 0.30 5.33
CA THR A 93 -23.57 0.40 4.48
C THR A 93 -24.67 -0.56 4.90
N THR A 94 -25.89 -0.18 4.54
CA THR A 94 -27.11 -0.95 4.77
C THR A 94 -27.95 -0.96 3.47
N PRO A 95 -28.25 -2.13 2.87
CA PRO A 95 -27.80 -3.47 3.25
C PRO A 95 -26.32 -3.69 2.87
N PRO A 96 -25.58 -4.50 3.66
CA PRO A 96 -24.17 -4.78 3.36
C PRO A 96 -24.01 -5.68 2.14
N THR A 97 -23.13 -5.29 1.21
CA THR A 97 -22.68 -6.15 0.10
C THR A 97 -21.22 -6.57 0.27
N ALA A 98 -20.83 -7.69 -0.34
CA ALA A 98 -19.44 -8.15 -0.34
C ALA A 98 -18.51 -7.11 -0.98
N GLY A 99 -18.89 -6.57 -2.15
CA GLY A 99 -18.14 -5.53 -2.85
C GLY A 99 -17.93 -4.27 -2.01
N HIS A 100 -18.97 -3.81 -1.29
CA HIS A 100 -18.82 -2.66 -0.40
C HIS A 100 -17.87 -2.95 0.77
N THR A 101 -17.98 -4.14 1.35
CA THR A 101 -17.11 -4.57 2.45
C THR A 101 -15.66 -4.58 1.98
N ILE A 102 -15.40 -5.20 0.83
CA ILE A 102 -14.09 -5.25 0.17
C ILE A 102 -13.54 -3.84 -0.07
N ALA A 103 -14.37 -2.94 -0.61
CA ALA A 103 -13.97 -1.56 -0.90
C ALA A 103 -13.59 -0.74 0.35
N ASN A 104 -14.06 -1.14 1.54
CA ASN A 104 -13.84 -0.42 2.79
C ASN A 104 -12.73 -1.00 3.68
N LEU A 105 -12.05 -2.05 3.22
CA LEU A 105 -10.86 -2.60 3.86
C LEU A 105 -9.63 -1.79 3.43
N THR A 106 -8.76 -1.50 4.39
CA THR A 106 -7.57 -0.67 4.17
C THR A 106 -6.43 -1.48 3.54
N PHE A 107 -5.47 -0.79 2.92
CA PHE A 107 -4.20 -1.39 2.47
C PHE A 107 -3.55 -2.33 3.52
N GLY A 108 -3.52 -1.89 4.79
CA GLY A 108 -2.97 -2.68 5.89
C GLY A 108 -3.67 -4.03 6.10
N PHE A 109 -4.98 -4.14 5.83
CA PHE A 109 -5.67 -5.44 5.86
C PHE A 109 -5.11 -6.39 4.80
N TRP A 110 -4.96 -5.91 3.56
CA TRP A 110 -4.45 -6.70 2.43
C TRP A 110 -3.00 -7.13 2.65
N MET A 111 -2.15 -6.22 3.11
CA MET A 111 -0.77 -6.51 3.52
C MET A 111 -0.70 -7.66 4.54
N MET A 112 -1.56 -7.63 5.56
CA MET A 112 -1.56 -8.63 6.63
C MET A 112 -2.01 -10.05 6.20
N LEU A 113 -2.54 -10.22 4.99
CA LEU A 113 -2.79 -11.57 4.45
C LEU A 113 -1.48 -12.33 4.14
N THR A 114 -0.39 -11.59 3.91
CA THR A 114 0.95 -12.15 3.63
C THR A 114 1.83 -12.27 4.88
N ALA A 115 1.27 -12.09 6.09
CA ALA A 115 2.02 -12.22 7.34
C ALA A 115 2.66 -13.62 7.48
N SER A 116 3.85 -13.70 8.08
CA SER A 116 4.63 -14.94 8.18
C SER A 116 3.89 -16.10 8.85
N VAL A 117 3.08 -15.82 9.87
CA VAL A 117 2.27 -16.84 10.57
C VAL A 117 1.11 -17.38 9.73
N ARG A 118 0.81 -16.77 8.58
CA ARG A 118 -0.26 -17.17 7.65
C ARG A 118 0.25 -17.93 6.43
N VAL A 119 1.52 -18.39 6.45
CA VAL A 119 2.12 -19.13 5.34
C VAL A 119 1.26 -20.36 4.97
N ASP A 120 1.00 -21.23 5.94
CA ASP A 120 0.28 -22.49 5.69
C ASP A 120 -1.24 -22.33 5.63
N THR A 121 -1.78 -21.19 6.08
CA THR A 121 -3.24 -20.97 6.14
C THR A 121 -3.78 -20.12 5.00
N ILE A 122 -3.01 -19.15 4.49
CA ILE A 122 -3.42 -18.21 3.45
C ILE A 122 -2.43 -18.14 2.28
N TRP A 123 -1.13 -17.95 2.54
CA TRP A 123 -0.17 -17.72 1.44
C TRP A 123 -0.03 -18.93 0.51
N THR A 124 0.48 -20.05 1.03
CA THR A 124 0.76 -21.25 0.24
C THR A 124 -0.49 -21.77 -0.45
N PRO A 125 -1.64 -21.95 0.23
CA PRO A 125 -2.82 -22.53 -0.41
C PRO A 125 -3.58 -21.58 -1.35
N MET A 126 -3.36 -20.26 -1.29
CA MET A 126 -4.20 -19.29 -2.00
C MET A 126 -3.37 -18.20 -2.70
N LEU A 127 -2.66 -17.35 -1.95
CA LEU A 127 -2.09 -16.12 -2.52
C LEU A 127 -0.78 -16.30 -3.31
N SER A 128 -0.05 -17.41 -3.12
CA SER A 128 1.25 -17.62 -3.73
C SER A 128 1.24 -17.57 -5.26
N GLY A 129 0.14 -18.03 -5.89
CA GLY A 129 -0.05 -18.00 -7.34
C GLY A 129 -0.16 -16.59 -7.94
N ILE A 130 -0.47 -15.57 -7.13
CA ILE A 130 -0.53 -14.16 -7.58
C ILE A 130 0.87 -13.60 -7.85
N PHE A 131 1.90 -14.18 -7.25
CA PHE A 131 3.29 -13.71 -7.35
C PHE A 131 4.24 -14.82 -7.81
N PRO A 132 4.19 -15.24 -9.09
CA PRO A 132 5.03 -16.31 -9.61
C PRO A 132 6.52 -16.07 -9.35
N GLY A 133 7.20 -17.08 -8.81
CA GLY A 133 8.64 -17.02 -8.53
C GLY A 133 9.05 -16.11 -7.35
N ARG A 134 8.09 -15.54 -6.60
CA ARG A 134 8.39 -14.68 -5.45
C ARG A 134 8.13 -15.39 -4.13
N SER A 135 8.99 -15.12 -3.15
CA SER A 135 8.77 -15.62 -1.79
C SER A 135 7.74 -14.77 -1.05
N ARG A 136 7.02 -15.38 -0.11
CA ARG A 136 6.13 -14.67 0.83
C ARG A 136 6.86 -13.53 1.56
N GLY A 137 8.11 -13.76 1.95
CA GLY A 137 8.93 -12.78 2.65
C GLY A 137 9.17 -11.53 1.81
N TYR A 138 9.53 -11.72 0.54
CA TYR A 138 9.70 -10.63 -0.42
C TYR A 138 8.41 -9.83 -0.58
N VAL A 139 7.29 -10.50 -0.86
CA VAL A 139 6.00 -9.83 -1.07
C VAL A 139 5.54 -9.09 0.19
N HIS A 140 5.67 -9.71 1.37
CA HIS A 140 5.29 -9.08 2.62
C HIS A 140 6.14 -7.84 2.92
N ASP A 141 7.46 -7.91 2.71
CA ASP A 141 8.37 -6.76 2.89
C ASP A 141 7.99 -5.60 1.96
N ARG A 142 7.75 -5.88 0.67
CA ARG A 142 7.31 -4.86 -0.30
C ARG A 142 5.97 -4.23 0.09
N MET A 143 4.98 -5.05 0.43
CA MET A 143 3.67 -4.57 0.91
C MET A 143 3.81 -3.73 2.18
N GLN A 144 4.65 -4.14 3.14
CA GLN A 144 4.89 -3.38 4.37
C GLN A 144 5.53 -2.02 4.09
N LYS A 145 6.59 -1.98 3.29
CA LYS A 145 7.25 -0.73 2.89
C LYS A 145 6.30 0.22 2.17
N LEU A 146 5.43 -0.30 1.30
CA LEU A 146 4.40 0.49 0.62
C LEU A 146 3.34 1.00 1.58
N ASN A 147 2.88 0.18 2.53
CA ASN A 147 1.94 0.61 3.55
C ASN A 147 2.52 1.74 4.41
N ASP A 148 3.78 1.61 4.82
CA ASP A 148 4.48 2.63 5.60
C ASP A 148 4.63 3.93 4.79
N PHE A 149 5.07 3.82 3.53
CA PHE A 149 5.16 4.98 2.64
C PHE A 149 3.80 5.67 2.46
N ARG A 150 2.75 4.92 2.14
CA ARG A 150 1.37 5.41 1.99
C ARG A 150 0.87 6.11 3.27
N ASN A 151 1.16 5.57 4.45
CA ASN A 151 0.75 6.18 5.71
C ASN A 151 1.48 7.49 5.97
N ARG A 152 2.79 7.57 5.69
CA ARG A 152 3.55 8.82 5.82
C ARG A 152 3.02 9.91 4.90
N LEU A 153 2.70 9.57 3.65
CA LEU A 153 2.05 10.49 2.71
C LEU A 153 0.69 10.97 3.22
N ALA A 154 -0.15 10.06 3.73
CA ALA A 154 -1.47 10.39 4.28
C ALA A 154 -1.40 11.20 5.58
N HIS A 155 -0.29 11.13 6.31
CA HIS A 155 0.01 11.97 7.48
C HIS A 155 0.66 13.31 7.10
N TRP A 156 0.79 13.62 5.81
CA TRP A 156 1.41 14.84 5.30
C TRP A 156 2.86 15.02 5.77
N GLU A 157 3.56 13.90 5.96
CA GLU A 157 4.97 13.95 6.31
C GLU A 157 5.80 14.58 5.17
N PRO A 158 6.91 15.29 5.51
CA PRO A 158 7.85 15.82 4.53
C PRO A 158 8.43 14.73 3.61
N VAL A 159 8.14 14.79 2.31
CA VAL A 159 8.65 13.88 1.28
C VAL A 159 10.12 14.12 0.97
N PHE A 160 10.64 15.31 1.30
CA PHE A 160 12.03 15.72 1.12
C PHE A 160 12.96 15.30 2.27
N SER A 161 12.48 14.49 3.22
CA SER A 161 13.29 13.97 4.32
C SER A 161 14.38 13.00 3.81
N THR A 162 15.64 13.34 4.09
CA THR A 162 16.85 12.60 3.66
C THR A 162 16.92 11.16 4.18
N THR A 163 16.27 10.85 5.30
CA THR A 163 16.30 9.51 5.92
C THR A 163 15.59 8.43 5.10
N THR A 164 14.69 8.81 4.19
CA THR A 164 13.80 7.84 3.52
C THR A 164 13.73 7.95 2.00
N GLY A 165 14.37 8.97 1.42
CA GLY A 165 14.58 9.13 -0.03
C GLY A 165 13.35 8.85 -0.89
N LEU A 166 12.55 9.89 -1.20
CA LEU A 166 11.38 9.77 -2.07
C LEU A 166 11.67 9.01 -3.37
N ALA A 167 12.77 9.36 -4.06
CA ALA A 167 13.15 8.73 -5.31
C ALA A 167 13.33 7.20 -5.19
N PHE A 168 13.97 6.74 -4.11
CA PHE A 168 14.16 5.32 -3.84
C PHE A 168 12.83 4.61 -3.58
N ARG A 169 11.91 5.24 -2.84
CA ARG A 169 10.57 4.68 -2.59
C ARG A 169 9.73 4.57 -3.85
N LEU A 170 9.80 5.57 -4.72
CA LEU A 170 9.14 5.55 -6.02
C LEU A 170 9.69 4.43 -6.91
N GLN A 171 11.01 4.22 -6.93
CA GLN A 171 11.64 3.11 -7.67
C GLN A 171 11.27 1.73 -7.08
N GLU A 172 11.28 1.58 -5.75
CA GLU A 172 10.83 0.33 -5.10
C GLU A 172 9.35 0.04 -5.43
N PHE A 173 8.51 1.09 -5.46
CA PHE A 173 7.10 0.96 -5.82
C PHE A 173 6.93 0.58 -7.30
N ASP A 174 7.56 1.30 -8.21
CA ASP A 174 7.52 1.01 -9.66
C ASP A 174 7.95 -0.43 -9.94
N GLN A 175 9.11 -0.85 -9.41
CA GLN A 175 9.60 -2.22 -9.58
C GLN A 175 8.55 -3.23 -9.11
N PHE A 176 7.99 -3.05 -7.91
CA PHE A 176 7.04 -4.01 -7.37
C PHE A 176 5.70 -3.98 -8.12
N PHE A 177 5.21 -2.81 -8.54
CA PHE A 177 3.99 -2.69 -9.34
C PHE A 177 4.16 -3.43 -10.67
N SER A 178 5.25 -3.14 -11.39
CA SER A 178 5.58 -3.79 -12.66
C SER A 178 5.77 -5.31 -12.53
N GLU A 179 6.27 -5.79 -11.38
CA GLU A 179 6.37 -7.23 -11.08
C GLU A 179 5.00 -7.89 -10.85
N VAL A 180 4.01 -7.14 -10.34
CA VAL A 180 2.65 -7.66 -10.11
C VAL A 180 1.83 -7.62 -11.39
N ASP A 181 1.85 -6.49 -12.09
CA ASP A 181 1.09 -6.27 -13.32
C ASP A 181 1.75 -5.15 -14.16
N PRO A 182 2.53 -5.52 -15.19
CA PRO A 182 3.22 -4.54 -16.02
C PRO A 182 2.26 -3.69 -16.87
N ASP A 183 1.13 -4.25 -17.29
CA ASP A 183 0.16 -3.54 -18.13
C ASP A 183 -0.57 -2.46 -17.33
N VAL A 184 -0.99 -2.79 -16.10
CA VAL A 184 -1.60 -1.81 -15.19
C VAL A 184 -0.57 -0.78 -14.75
N ALA A 185 0.68 -1.17 -14.47
CA ALA A 185 1.75 -0.23 -14.11
C ALA A 185 1.99 0.78 -15.24
N ALA A 186 2.08 0.31 -16.49
CA ALA A 186 2.23 1.18 -17.67
C ALA A 186 1.01 2.12 -17.84
N TRP A 187 -0.20 1.60 -17.68
CA TRP A 187 -1.41 2.41 -17.74
C TRP A 187 -1.45 3.51 -16.67
N VAL A 188 -1.10 3.20 -15.40
CA VAL A 188 -0.99 4.21 -14.34
C VAL A 188 0.08 5.26 -14.71
N GLY A 189 1.19 4.81 -15.27
CA GLY A 189 2.26 5.67 -15.79
C GLY A 189 1.77 6.74 -16.75
N THR A 190 0.91 6.39 -17.72
CA THR A 190 0.35 7.35 -18.70
C THR A 190 -0.48 8.48 -18.08
N GLN A 191 -0.87 8.33 -16.82
CA GLN A 191 -1.70 9.27 -16.12
C GLN A 191 -1.02 9.86 -14.89
N SER A 192 0.18 9.41 -14.53
CA SER A 192 0.89 9.84 -13.32
C SER A 192 1.37 11.28 -13.47
N THR A 193 1.23 12.07 -12.41
CA THR A 193 1.76 13.43 -12.32
C THR A 193 2.91 13.54 -11.32
N VAL A 194 3.39 12.41 -10.78
CA VAL A 194 4.41 12.38 -9.71
C VAL A 194 5.72 13.00 -10.18
N VAL A 195 6.22 12.61 -11.35
CA VAL A 195 7.49 13.14 -11.89
C VAL A 195 7.41 14.65 -12.08
N ASP A 196 6.32 15.15 -12.68
CA ASP A 196 6.10 16.59 -12.88
C ASP A 196 5.93 17.35 -11.56
N ALA A 197 5.27 16.76 -10.56
CA ALA A 197 5.17 17.35 -9.23
C ALA A 197 6.55 17.45 -8.56
N VAL A 198 7.36 16.38 -8.62
CA VAL A 198 8.70 16.36 -8.01
C VAL A 198 9.63 17.40 -8.67
N LYS A 199 9.58 17.54 -10.00
CA LYS A 199 10.36 18.55 -10.76
C LYS A 199 10.08 19.99 -10.34
N ARG A 200 8.87 20.27 -9.85
CA ARG A 200 8.44 21.61 -9.42
C ARG A 200 8.85 21.96 -7.99
N CYS A 201 9.84 21.26 -7.40
CA CYS A 201 10.34 21.59 -6.07
C CYS A 201 10.79 23.06 -6.01
N PRO A 202 10.20 23.90 -5.12
CA PRO A 202 10.50 25.32 -5.09
C PRO A 202 11.85 25.64 -4.42
N VAL A 203 12.44 24.67 -3.71
CA VAL A 203 13.67 24.86 -2.92
C VAL A 203 14.83 24.08 -3.54
N SER A 204 15.70 24.78 -4.25
CA SER A 204 16.85 24.19 -4.97
C SER A 204 17.88 23.52 -4.05
N SER A 205 18.05 24.02 -2.82
CA SER A 205 18.99 23.47 -1.83
C SER A 205 18.66 22.04 -1.38
N LEU A 206 17.41 21.58 -1.58
CA LEU A 206 17.00 20.21 -1.25
C LEU A 206 17.49 19.16 -2.26
N ASN A 207 17.98 19.56 -3.43
CA ASN A 207 18.55 18.68 -4.46
C ASN A 207 17.69 17.43 -4.76
N ILE A 208 16.37 17.60 -4.84
CA ILE A 208 15.44 16.49 -5.07
C ILE A 208 15.47 16.13 -6.55
N VAL A 209 15.92 14.92 -6.84
CA VAL A 209 15.97 14.38 -8.20
C VAL A 209 14.73 13.54 -8.45
N ALA A 210 13.99 13.85 -9.51
CA ALA A 210 12.91 13.00 -9.98
C ALA A 210 13.50 11.69 -10.53
N PRO A 211 13.04 10.51 -10.08
CA PRO A 211 13.47 9.26 -10.69
C PRO A 211 12.68 8.99 -11.98
N THR A 212 13.18 8.08 -12.82
CA THR A 212 12.29 7.35 -13.73
C THR A 212 11.26 6.61 -12.90
N TYR A 213 9.99 6.76 -13.25
CA TYR A 213 8.89 6.23 -12.46
C TYR A 213 7.69 5.89 -13.36
N LEU A 214 7.27 4.62 -13.34
CA LEU A 214 6.15 4.07 -14.11
C LEU A 214 6.27 4.44 -15.60
N GLY A 215 7.47 4.26 -16.17
CA GLY A 215 7.77 4.57 -17.57
C GLY A 215 7.92 6.05 -17.91
N THR A 216 7.70 6.96 -16.95
CA THR A 216 7.93 8.40 -17.14
C THR A 216 9.38 8.74 -16.80
N ASN A 217 10.09 9.38 -17.72
CA ASN A 217 11.45 9.83 -17.50
C ASN A 217 11.51 11.22 -16.84
N PRO A 218 12.55 11.47 -16.03
CA PRO A 218 12.80 12.78 -15.43
C PRO A 218 13.24 13.84 -16.45
#